data_AF-A0ABD5SG68-F1
#
_entry.id   AF-A0ABD5SG68-F1
#
_cell.length_a   1.000
_cell.length_b   1.000
_cell.length_c   1.000
_cell.angle_alpha   90.00
_cell.angle_beta   90.00
_cell.angle_gamma   90.00
#
_symmetry.space_group_name_H-M   'P 1'
#
loop_
_entity.id
_entity.type
_entity.pdbx_description
1 polymer ?
#
loop_
_entity_poly.entity_id
_entity_poly.type
_entity_poly.pdbx_seq_one_letter_code
_entity_poly.pdbx_strand_id
1 'polypeptide(L)'
;MTPRTTRRHRAAGRLAAFVLVVGVVLAAGLTAPIGPAFAGDNPGLLGFDPDEADADRGETVEVNVWFRAMGGYDDDGVVAYEYTVAYDPDVLTAVDVEPGPWLERGEETSVRHGTAIDEANGTVTVAAERDPPAGGV
;
A
#
# COMPACT_ATOMS: atom_id res chain seq x y z
N MET A 1 -31.39 29.31 -59.37
CA MET A 1 -29.99 28.90 -59.11
C MET A 1 -29.30 30.17 -58.62
N THR A 2 -29.14 30.40 -57.31
CA THR A 2 -28.22 29.72 -56.38
C THR A 2 -28.71 29.93 -54.92
N PRO A 3 -28.75 28.92 -54.04
CA PRO A 3 -29.08 29.14 -52.63
C PRO A 3 -27.84 29.54 -51.83
N ARG A 4 -27.99 30.57 -51.00
CA ARG A 4 -26.97 31.05 -50.05
C ARG A 4 -27.02 30.13 -48.82
N THR A 5 -26.04 29.26 -48.67
CA THR A 5 -25.91 28.35 -47.52
C THR A 5 -25.35 29.10 -46.31
N THR A 6 -26.20 29.30 -45.30
CA THR A 6 -25.82 29.86 -44.00
C THR A 6 -25.03 28.79 -43.22
N ARG A 7 -23.73 28.99 -43.11
CA ARG A 7 -22.81 28.14 -42.33
C ARG A 7 -23.10 28.36 -40.85
N ARG A 8 -23.86 27.45 -40.23
CA ARG A 8 -24.05 27.45 -38.76
C ARG A 8 -22.73 27.05 -38.11
N HIS A 9 -22.08 28.01 -37.46
CA HIS A 9 -20.95 27.78 -36.59
C HIS A 9 -21.41 26.89 -35.42
N ARG A 10 -21.05 25.61 -35.45
CA ARG A 10 -21.15 24.75 -34.27
C ARG A 10 -20.08 25.23 -33.30
N ALA A 11 -20.50 25.96 -32.26
CA ALA A 11 -19.65 26.23 -31.11
C ALA A 11 -19.38 24.89 -30.41
N ALA A 12 -18.22 24.31 -30.68
CA ALA A 12 -17.70 23.20 -29.91
C ALA A 12 -17.22 23.76 -28.57
N GLY A 13 -18.06 23.64 -27.54
CA GLY A 13 -17.66 23.86 -26.15
C GLY A 13 -16.59 22.83 -25.81
N ARG A 14 -15.34 23.28 -25.67
CA ARG A 14 -14.26 22.48 -25.11
C ARG A 14 -14.57 22.32 -23.63
N LEU A 15 -15.05 21.15 -23.22
CA LEU A 15 -14.94 20.72 -21.82
C LEU A 15 -13.45 20.65 -21.53
N ALA A 16 -12.93 21.60 -20.76
CA ALA A 16 -11.58 21.54 -20.26
C ALA A 16 -11.57 20.51 -19.12
N ALA A 17 -11.01 19.33 -19.37
CA ALA A 17 -10.64 18.41 -18.31
C ALA A 17 -9.52 19.07 -17.51
N PHE A 18 -9.79 19.42 -16.25
CA PHE A 18 -8.77 19.86 -15.31
C PHE A 18 -8.03 18.60 -14.83
N VAL A 19 -6.90 18.30 -15.45
CA VAL A 19 -5.97 17.28 -14.96
C VAL A 19 -5.22 17.92 -13.78
N LEU A 20 -5.61 17.55 -12.56
CA LEU A 20 -4.90 17.92 -11.34
C LEU A 20 -3.84 16.83 -11.11
N VAL A 21 -2.58 17.09 -11.45
CA VAL A 21 -1.47 16.20 -11.11
C VAL A 21 -1.13 16.45 -9.64
N VAL A 22 -1.60 15.57 -8.75
CA VAL A 22 -1.21 15.57 -7.33
C VAL A 22 -0.21 14.44 -7.14
N GLY A 23 1.04 14.79 -6.86
CA GLY A 23 2.03 13.80 -6.44
C GLY A 23 1.70 13.33 -5.03
N VAL A 24 1.29 12.07 -4.89
CA VAL A 24 1.04 11.45 -3.58
C VAL A 24 2.36 10.89 -3.06
N VAL A 25 2.69 11.22 -1.81
CA VAL A 25 3.84 10.62 -1.11
C VAL A 25 3.30 9.61 -0.10
N LEU A 26 3.52 8.33 -0.36
CA LEU A 26 3.31 7.26 0.61
C LEU A 26 4.63 7.01 1.36
N ALA A 27 4.55 6.83 2.67
CA ALA A 27 5.69 6.46 3.50
C ALA A 27 5.35 5.20 4.31
N ALA A 28 6.16 4.15 4.19
CA ALA A 28 6.07 2.96 5.03
C ALA A 28 7.18 2.96 6.08
N GLY A 29 6.83 2.67 7.34
CA GLY A 29 7.77 2.47 8.43
C GLY A 29 7.52 1.15 9.15
N LEU A 30 8.59 0.46 9.54
CA LEU A 30 8.52 -0.71 10.40
C LEU A 30 8.37 -0.24 11.86
N THR A 31 7.24 -0.52 12.49
CA THR A 31 7.06 -0.30 13.93
C THR A 31 7.46 -1.58 14.68
N ALA A 32 8.11 -1.42 15.83
CA ALA A 32 8.86 -2.42 16.58
C ALA A 32 8.15 -3.79 16.81
N PRO A 33 8.88 -4.89 17.08
CA PRO A 33 8.33 -6.25 16.98
C PRO A 33 7.34 -6.59 18.11
N ILE A 34 6.27 -7.27 17.72
CA ILE A 34 5.35 -7.98 18.61
C ILE A 34 6.01 -9.32 18.99
N GLY A 35 6.90 -9.34 19.99
CA GLY A 35 7.52 -10.59 20.45
C GLY A 35 8.81 -10.43 21.27
N PRO A 36 9.29 -11.49 21.96
CA PRO A 36 10.54 -11.43 22.72
C PRO A 36 11.69 -11.08 21.77
N ALA A 37 12.36 -9.98 22.06
CA ALA A 37 13.46 -9.42 21.29
C ALA A 37 14.67 -10.37 21.22
N PHE A 38 14.65 -11.28 20.25
CA PHE A 38 15.80 -12.02 19.77
C PHE A 38 15.76 -12.07 18.24
N ALA A 39 16.11 -10.96 17.61
CA ALA A 39 16.66 -10.92 16.25
C ALA A 39 17.32 -9.54 16.11
N GLY A 40 18.63 -9.49 16.41
CA GLY A 40 19.45 -8.31 16.18
C GLY A 40 19.42 -7.93 14.71
N ASP A 41 19.41 -6.62 14.43
CA ASP A 41 19.66 -5.98 13.14
C ASP A 41 19.38 -6.86 11.90
N ASN A 42 18.13 -7.25 11.68
CA ASN A 42 17.71 -7.75 10.37
C ASN A 42 17.17 -6.54 9.59
N PRO A 43 18.00 -5.86 8.76
CA PRO A 43 17.53 -4.78 7.90
C PRO A 43 16.61 -5.37 6.84
N GLY A 44 15.33 -5.52 7.19
CA GLY A 44 14.29 -5.77 6.23
C GLY A 44 14.07 -4.53 5.37
N LEU A 45 13.95 -4.71 4.06
CA LEU A 45 13.58 -3.65 3.14
C LEU A 45 12.06 -3.71 2.92
N LEU A 46 11.39 -2.57 3.04
CA LEU A 46 9.98 -2.37 2.70
C LEU A 46 9.92 -1.48 1.44
N GLY A 47 8.97 -1.76 0.56
CA GLY A 47 8.70 -0.94 -0.61
C GLY A 47 7.25 -1.04 -1.06
N PHE A 48 6.91 -0.18 -2.03
CA PHE A 48 5.59 -0.16 -2.66
C PHE A 48 5.68 -0.69 -4.09
N ASP A 49 4.58 -1.28 -4.56
CA ASP A 49 4.35 -1.63 -5.96
C ASP A 49 2.88 -1.34 -6.32
N PRO A 50 2.59 -0.36 -7.19
CA PRO A 50 3.57 0.51 -7.85
C PRO A 50 4.23 1.50 -6.86
N ASP A 51 5.41 2.01 -7.22
CA ASP A 51 6.11 3.07 -6.48
C ASP A 51 5.51 4.46 -6.73
N GLU A 52 4.87 4.64 -7.88
CA GLU A 52 4.10 5.84 -8.25
C GLU A 52 2.85 5.44 -9.04
N ALA A 53 1.73 6.12 -8.81
CA ALA A 53 0.49 5.88 -9.54
C ALA A 53 -0.17 7.22 -9.89
N ASP A 54 -0.59 7.35 -11.15
CA ASP A 54 -1.47 8.41 -11.61
C ASP A 54 -2.92 7.92 -11.54
N ALA A 55 -3.80 8.71 -10.94
CA ALA A 55 -5.22 8.39 -10.82
C ALA A 55 -6.09 9.64 -10.94
N ASP A 56 -7.27 9.47 -11.53
CA ASP A 56 -8.27 10.54 -11.57
C ASP A 56 -8.96 10.71 -10.21
N ARG A 57 -9.55 11.89 -9.98
CA ARG A 57 -10.26 12.14 -8.72
C ARG A 57 -11.42 11.17 -8.53
N GLY A 58 -11.39 10.43 -7.42
CA GLY A 58 -12.41 9.45 -7.06
C GLY A 58 -12.16 8.05 -7.61
N GLU A 59 -11.04 7.84 -8.31
CA GLU A 59 -10.53 6.52 -8.65
C GLU A 59 -9.87 5.87 -7.43
N THR A 60 -10.01 4.54 -7.32
CA THR A 60 -9.30 3.74 -6.30
C THR A 60 -8.00 3.25 -6.87
N VAL A 61 -6.90 3.45 -6.14
CA VAL A 61 -5.59 2.91 -6.47
C VAL A 61 -5.26 1.77 -5.51
N GLU A 62 -4.83 0.65 -6.05
CA GLU A 62 -4.27 -0.46 -5.27
C GLU A 62 -2.75 -0.29 -5.17
N VAL A 63 -2.22 -0.36 -3.96
CA VAL A 63 -0.77 -0.27 -3.71
C VAL A 63 -0.36 -1.45 -2.85
N ASN A 64 0.51 -2.29 -3.38
CA ASN A 64 1.04 -3.43 -2.67
C ASN A 64 2.25 -3.00 -1.84
N VAL A 65 2.30 -3.44 -0.58
CA VAL A 65 3.50 -3.35 0.25
C VAL A 65 4.25 -4.66 0.13
N TRP A 66 5.49 -4.60 -0.34
CA TRP A 66 6.36 -5.76 -0.38
C TRP A 66 7.47 -5.63 0.65
N PHE A 67 7.86 -6.78 1.19
CA PHE A 67 8.89 -6.89 2.21
C PHE A 67 9.95 -7.90 1.80
N ARG A 68 11.21 -7.55 2.02
CA ARG A 68 12.36 -8.45 1.88
C ARG A 68 13.15 -8.46 3.18
N ALA A 69 13.05 -9.56 3.93
CA ALA A 69 13.97 -9.85 5.01
C ALA A 69 15.35 -10.24 4.43
N MET A 70 16.43 -9.77 5.06
CA MET A 70 17.77 -10.30 4.80
C MET A 70 18.07 -11.33 5.89
N GLY A 71 17.92 -12.61 5.56
CA GLY A 71 18.09 -13.70 6.53
C GLY A 71 19.43 -13.64 7.29
N GLY A 72 19.39 -13.97 8.59
CA GLY A 72 20.58 -14.25 9.39
C GLY A 72 21.24 -15.58 9.02
N TYR A 73 22.29 -15.95 9.75
CA TYR A 73 22.81 -17.32 9.74
C TYR A 73 21.93 -18.17 10.68
N ASP A 74 21.54 -19.39 10.26
CA ASP A 74 20.60 -20.33 10.92
C ASP A 74 19.09 -20.08 10.66
N ASP A 75 18.20 -20.95 11.19
CA ASP A 75 16.71 -20.98 11.05
C ASP A 75 15.98 -19.72 11.61
N ASP A 76 16.67 -18.57 11.70
CA ASP A 76 16.16 -17.27 12.15
C ASP A 76 15.36 -16.57 11.03
N GLY A 77 14.32 -17.24 10.54
CA GLY A 77 13.32 -16.66 9.66
C GLY A 77 12.36 -15.74 10.41
N VAL A 78 11.66 -14.87 9.70
CA VAL A 78 10.70 -13.95 10.32
C VAL A 78 9.43 -14.71 10.69
N VAL A 79 9.03 -14.62 11.95
CA VAL A 79 7.81 -15.25 12.48
C VAL A 79 6.67 -14.26 12.72
N ALA A 80 6.97 -12.96 12.75
CA ALA A 80 6.00 -11.89 12.92
C ALA A 80 6.49 -10.60 12.25
N TYR A 81 5.56 -9.75 11.79
CA TYR A 81 5.86 -8.41 11.31
C TYR A 81 4.75 -7.43 11.71
N GLU A 82 5.12 -6.15 11.81
CA GLU A 82 4.20 -5.02 11.89
C GLU A 82 4.77 -3.85 11.09
N TYR A 83 3.95 -3.19 10.28
CA TYR A 83 4.34 -1.96 9.60
C TYR A 83 3.17 -0.96 9.55
N THR A 84 3.51 0.31 9.40
CA THR A 84 2.55 1.40 9.21
C THR A 84 2.83 2.12 7.90
N VAL A 85 1.78 2.31 7.09
CA VAL A 85 1.77 3.16 5.90
C VAL A 85 1.08 4.48 6.24
N ALA A 86 1.73 5.59 5.96
CA ALA A 86 1.15 6.93 6.06
C ALA A 86 0.76 7.45 4.67
N TYR A 87 -0.37 8.14 4.61
CA TYR A 87 -0.91 8.85 3.44
C TYR A 87 -1.42 10.24 3.87
N ASP A 88 -1.60 11.15 2.91
CA ASP A 88 -2.22 12.46 3.17
C ASP A 88 -3.77 12.31 3.23
N PRO A 89 -4.41 12.47 4.40
CA PRO A 89 -5.85 12.25 4.55
C PRO A 89 -6.71 13.35 3.89
N ASP A 90 -6.12 14.49 3.50
CA ASP A 90 -6.83 15.52 2.74
C ASP A 90 -6.94 15.17 1.24
N VAL A 91 -6.14 14.20 0.77
CA VAL A 91 -6.05 13.76 -0.63
C VAL A 91 -6.58 12.35 -0.83
N LEU A 92 -6.25 11.44 0.09
CA LEU A 92 -6.58 10.02 -0.01
C LEU A 92 -7.38 9.54 1.20
N THR A 93 -8.02 8.39 1.02
CA THR A 93 -8.66 7.64 2.10
C THR A 93 -8.38 6.17 1.88
N ALA A 94 -7.86 5.49 2.90
CA ALA A 94 -7.72 4.04 2.85
C ALA A 94 -9.11 3.41 2.95
N VAL A 95 -9.54 2.74 1.89
CA VAL A 95 -10.89 2.15 1.80
C VAL A 95 -10.90 0.64 2.08
N ASP A 96 -9.77 -0.03 1.90
CA ASP A 96 -9.60 -1.46 2.14
C ASP A 96 -8.14 -1.81 2.44
N VAL A 97 -7.92 -2.90 3.18
CA VAL A 97 -6.59 -3.37 3.59
C VAL A 97 -6.58 -4.90 3.66
N GLU A 98 -5.77 -5.51 2.79
CA GLU A 98 -5.63 -6.97 2.70
C GLU A 98 -4.20 -7.40 3.09
N PRO A 99 -4.01 -8.11 4.21
CA PRO A 99 -2.71 -8.69 4.57
C PRO A 99 -2.27 -9.75 3.56
N GLY A 100 -1.03 -9.63 3.08
CA GLY A 100 -0.47 -10.59 2.13
C GLY A 100 0.01 -11.91 2.79
N PRO A 101 0.12 -13.01 2.01
CA PRO A 101 0.35 -14.36 2.51
C PRO A 101 1.81 -14.68 2.89
N TRP A 102 2.60 -13.66 3.23
CA TRP A 102 4.07 -13.78 3.28
C TRP A 102 4.56 -14.78 4.33
N LEU A 103 3.97 -14.76 5.52
CA LEU A 103 4.27 -15.67 6.64
C LEU A 103 3.66 -17.06 6.48
N GLU A 104 2.78 -17.30 5.51
CA GLU A 104 2.19 -18.63 5.24
C GLU A 104 3.09 -19.50 4.36
N ARG A 105 4.25 -18.97 3.95
CA ARG A 105 5.26 -19.71 3.20
C ARG A 105 6.10 -20.58 4.16
N GLY A 106 6.88 -21.48 3.59
CA GLY A 106 7.72 -22.40 4.36
C GLY A 106 6.91 -23.51 5.03
N GLU A 107 7.20 -23.77 6.30
CA GLU A 107 6.51 -24.79 7.10
C GLU A 107 5.03 -24.42 7.29
N GLU A 108 4.15 -25.42 7.25
CA GLU A 108 2.72 -25.22 7.48
C GLU A 108 2.46 -24.70 8.90
N THR A 109 1.71 -23.60 9.01
CA THR A 109 1.34 -22.98 10.28
C THR A 109 0.03 -22.21 10.12
N SER A 110 -0.60 -21.84 11.24
CA SER A 110 -1.62 -20.79 11.22
C SER A 110 -0.97 -19.42 11.36
N VAL A 111 -1.50 -18.42 10.63
CA VAL A 111 -1.08 -17.03 10.75
C VAL A 111 -2.25 -16.18 11.22
N ARG A 112 -2.02 -15.38 12.27
CA ARG A 112 -2.97 -14.37 12.75
C ARG A 112 -2.63 -13.04 12.09
N HIS A 113 -3.63 -12.39 11.51
CA HIS A 113 -3.50 -11.10 10.84
C HIS A 113 -4.23 -10.01 11.63
N GLY A 114 -3.70 -8.79 11.62
CA GLY A 114 -4.30 -7.60 12.20
C GLY A 114 -4.18 -6.40 11.28
N THR A 115 -5.25 -5.63 11.13
CA THR A 115 -5.27 -4.38 10.36
C THR A 115 -5.95 -3.28 11.17
N ALA A 116 -5.48 -2.05 11.03
CA ALA A 116 -6.09 -0.87 11.64
C ALA A 116 -5.93 0.34 10.73
N ILE A 117 -7.01 1.11 10.53
CA ILE A 117 -7.01 2.36 9.78
C ILE A 117 -7.30 3.50 10.76
N ASP A 118 -6.41 4.48 10.82
CA ASP A 118 -6.62 5.77 11.48
C ASP A 118 -6.77 6.85 10.40
N GLU A 119 -8.02 7.07 10.00
CA GLU A 119 -8.38 8.05 8.95
C GLU A 119 -8.00 9.49 9.35
N ALA A 120 -8.08 9.81 10.64
CA ALA A 120 -7.81 11.16 11.13
C ALA A 120 -6.32 11.51 11.02
N ASN A 121 -5.45 10.52 11.23
CA ASN A 121 -4.00 10.69 11.11
C ASN A 121 -3.44 10.23 9.76
N GLY A 122 -4.28 9.70 8.86
CA GLY A 122 -3.86 9.22 7.55
C GLY A 122 -2.91 8.02 7.63
N THR A 123 -3.19 7.06 8.51
CA THR A 123 -2.31 5.88 8.68
C THR A 123 -3.04 4.55 8.61
N VAL A 124 -2.37 3.55 8.06
CA VAL A 124 -2.79 2.14 8.06
C VAL A 124 -1.70 1.31 8.73
N THR A 125 -2.05 0.51 9.75
CA THR A 125 -1.15 -0.46 10.38
C THR A 125 -1.57 -1.87 9.99
N VAL A 126 -0.59 -2.69 9.62
CA VAL A 126 -0.76 -4.10 9.26
C VAL A 126 0.22 -4.94 10.07
N ALA A 127 -0.28 -6.01 10.68
CA ALA A 127 0.50 -6.95 11.46
C ALA A 127 0.16 -8.39 11.08
N ALA A 128 1.14 -9.28 11.15
CA ALA A 128 0.92 -10.71 11.07
C ALA A 128 1.88 -11.47 11.98
N GLU A 129 1.43 -12.60 12.53
CA GLU A 129 2.21 -13.46 13.44
C GLU A 129 1.87 -14.94 13.20
N ARG A 130 2.89 -15.80 13.08
CA ARG A 130 2.74 -17.26 13.04
C ARG A 130 2.33 -17.80 14.42
N ASP A 131 1.48 -18.81 14.45
CA ASP A 131 0.99 -19.45 15.69
C ASP A 131 1.10 -20.99 15.58
N PRO A 132 2.00 -21.64 16.34
CA PRO A 132 2.99 -21.04 17.25
C PRO A 132 4.07 -20.23 16.49
N PRO A 133 4.76 -19.28 17.14
CA PRO A 133 5.77 -18.42 16.50
C PRO A 133 7.07 -19.18 16.23
N ALA A 134 7.04 -20.06 15.23
CA ALA A 134 8.15 -20.94 14.85
C ALA A 134 8.19 -21.21 13.33
N GLY A 135 9.35 -21.62 12.83
CA GLY A 135 9.56 -21.97 11.42
C GLY A 135 9.40 -20.77 10.49
N GLY A 136 10.04 -19.64 10.83
CA GLY A 136 9.91 -18.38 10.08
C GLY A 136 10.38 -18.46 8.63
N VAL A 137 10.08 -17.39 7.87
CA VAL A 137 10.34 -17.27 6.41
C VAL A 137 11.41 -16.25 6.06
#